data_AF-A0A382M5I5-F1
#
_entry.id   AF-A0A382M5I5-F1
#
_cell.length_a   1.000
_cell.length_b   1.000
_cell.length_c   1.000
_cell.angle_alpha   90.00
_cell.angle_beta   90.00
_cell.angle_gamma   90.00
#
_symmetry.space_group_name_H-M   'P 1'
#
loop_
_entity.id
_entity.type
_entity.pdbx_description
1 polymer ?
#
loop_
_entity_poly.entity_id
_entity_poly.type
_entity_poly.pdbx_seq_one_letter_code
_entity_poly.pdbx_strand_id
1 'polypeptide(L)'
;VHTIILDFDGVFTDNKVWVGQGGREWVRCDRADGLAMDLLRTACRRGLLEADVFILSTETNPVVRERAAKLRLTCHQGVLDKLAFVEECLATR
;
A
#
# COMPACT_ATOMS: atom_id res chain seq x y z
N VAL A 1 -0.30 8.68 -16.35
CA VAL A 1 -0.76 7.72 -15.31
C VAL A 1 -1.45 8.54 -14.24
N HIS A 2 -2.73 8.27 -13.97
CA HIS A 2 -3.55 9.09 -13.07
C HIS A 2 -3.57 8.56 -11.63
N THR A 3 -3.55 7.25 -11.44
CA THR A 3 -3.55 6.62 -10.12
C THR A 3 -2.59 5.43 -10.13
N ILE A 4 -1.85 5.25 -9.04
CA ILE A 4 -1.01 4.09 -8.79
C ILE A 4 -1.54 3.41 -7.52
N ILE A 5 -2.16 2.25 -7.71
CA ILE A 5 -2.71 1.45 -6.62
C ILE A 5 -1.73 0.31 -6.36
N LEU A 6 -1.29 0.18 -5.12
CA LEU A 6 -0.35 -0.84 -4.71
C LEU A 6 -1.08 -1.84 -3.82
N ASP A 7 -0.95 -3.13 -4.12
CA ASP A 7 -1.33 -4.15 -3.14
C ASP A 7 -0.35 -4.13 -1.96
N PHE A 8 -0.66 -4.88 -0.90
CA PHE A 8 0.27 -5.08 0.21
C PHE A 8 1.04 -6.40 0.08
N ASP A 9 0.33 -7.53 0.20
CA ASP A 9 0.95 -8.84 0.20
C ASP A 9 1.39 -9.26 -1.20
N GLY A 10 2.67 -9.64 -1.33
CA GLY A 10 3.29 -9.91 -2.63
C GLY A 10 3.78 -8.68 -3.40
N VAL A 11 3.53 -7.46 -2.88
CA VAL A 11 4.10 -6.21 -3.42
C VAL A 11 5.11 -5.61 -2.44
N PHE A 12 4.68 -5.30 -1.21
CA PHE A 12 5.55 -4.81 -0.13
C PHE A 12 6.07 -5.91 0.79
N THR A 13 5.63 -7.14 0.55
CA THR A 13 6.08 -8.35 1.24
C THR A 13 6.45 -9.40 0.22
N ASP A 14 7.20 -10.42 0.63
CA ASP A 14 7.51 -11.57 -0.21
C ASP A 14 6.39 -12.64 -0.21
N ASN A 15 5.15 -12.17 0.00
CA ASN A 15 3.90 -12.93 0.12
C ASN A 15 3.92 -14.03 1.19
N LYS A 16 4.77 -13.87 2.21
CA LYS A 16 4.90 -14.79 3.34
C LYS A 16 4.53 -14.09 4.64
N VAL A 17 3.91 -14.86 5.52
CA VAL A 17 3.56 -14.46 6.88
C VAL A 17 4.20 -15.42 7.88
N TRP A 18 4.74 -14.88 8.96
CA TRP A 18 5.09 -15.68 10.14
C TRP A 18 3.94 -15.60 11.13
N VAL A 19 3.45 -16.76 11.59
CA VAL A 19 2.37 -16.84 12.59
C VAL A 19 2.92 -17.50 13.85
N GLY A 20 2.78 -16.82 14.98
CA GLY A 20 3.22 -17.32 16.29
C GLY A 20 2.12 -18.11 17.00
N GLN A 21 2.47 -18.85 18.05
CA GLN A 21 1.52 -19.65 18.84
C GLN A 21 0.35 -18.84 19.43
N GLY A 22 0.54 -17.55 19.68
CA GLY A 22 -0.51 -16.63 20.15
C GLY A 22 -1.34 -16.00 19.04
N GLY A 23 -1.26 -16.47 17.79
CA GLY A 23 -1.98 -15.93 16.64
C GLY A 23 -1.47 -14.56 16.16
N ARG A 24 -0.33 -14.10 16.66
CA ARG A 24 0.31 -12.86 16.17
C ARG A 24 0.99 -13.14 14.84
N GLU A 25 0.80 -12.22 13.91
CA GLU A 25 1.42 -12.28 12.60
C GLU A 25 2.52 -11.23 12.44
N TRP A 26 3.52 -11.59 11.67
CA TRP A 26 4.56 -10.68 11.21
C TRP A 26 4.77 -10.86 9.72
N VAL A 27 5.18 -9.78 9.07
CA VAL A 27 5.60 -9.74 7.68
C VAL A 27 6.98 -9.11 7.57
N ARG A 28 7.66 -9.38 6.46
CA ARG A 28 8.98 -8.83 6.15
C ARG A 28 8.83 -7.94 4.93
N CYS A 29 9.29 -6.70 5.09
CA CYS A 29 9.26 -5.70 4.04
C CYS A 29 10.67 -5.16 3.79
N ASP A 30 10.87 -4.54 2.62
CA ASP A 30 12.17 -4.07 2.20
C ASP A 30 12.40 -2.59 2.52
N ARG A 31 13.61 -2.23 2.95
CA ARG A 31 13.93 -0.80 3.16
C ARG A 31 13.98 -0.01 1.85
N ALA A 32 14.26 -0.70 0.74
CA ALA A 32 14.29 -0.11 -0.61
C ALA A 32 12.96 0.55 -0.99
N ASP A 33 11.82 0.00 -0.56
CA ASP A 33 10.50 0.59 -0.82
C ASP A 33 10.39 2.01 -0.26
N GLY A 34 10.97 2.26 0.91
CA GLY A 34 10.97 3.60 1.52
C GLY A 34 11.67 4.62 0.61
N LEU A 35 12.84 4.25 0.08
CA LEU A 35 13.59 5.07 -0.87
C LEU A 35 12.81 5.26 -2.17
N ALA A 36 12.20 4.21 -2.71
CA ALA A 36 11.39 4.28 -3.92
C ALA A 36 10.19 5.23 -3.74
N MET A 37 9.51 5.17 -2.60
CA MET A 37 8.40 6.07 -2.29
C MET A 37 8.84 7.52 -2.07
N ASP A 38 10.04 7.77 -1.53
CA ASP A 38 10.61 9.12 -1.45
C ASP A 38 10.93 9.71 -2.83
N LEU A 39 11.45 8.88 -3.74
CA LEU A 39 11.67 9.26 -5.14
C LEU A 39 10.34 9.56 -5.84
N LEU A 40 9.33 8.71 -5.67
CA LEU A 40 8.00 8.89 -6.24
C LEU A 40 7.34 10.19 -5.76
N ARG A 41 7.34 10.44 -4.45
CA ARG A 41 6.85 11.71 -3.88
C ARG A 41 7.62 12.92 -4.43
N THR A 42 8.92 12.78 -4.64
CA THR A 42 9.74 13.86 -5.21
C THR A 42 9.41 14.11 -6.67
N ALA A 43 9.15 13.07 -7.46
CA ALA A 43 8.66 13.21 -8.83
C ALA A 43 7.30 13.93 -8.86
N CYS A 44 6.38 13.59 -7.95
CA CYS A 44 5.09 14.26 -7.85
C CYS A 44 5.22 15.74 -7.47
N ARG A 45 6.01 16.07 -6.45
CA ARG A 45 6.26 17.47 -6.04
C ARG A 45 6.92 18.31 -7.13
N ARG A 46 7.67 17.68 -8.04
CA ARG A 46 8.32 18.36 -9.18
C ARG A 46 7.42 18.45 -10.42
N GLY A 47 6.19 17.95 -10.36
CA GLY A 47 5.28 17.92 -11.50
C GLY A 47 5.69 16.95 -12.60
N LEU A 48 6.59 16.01 -12.33
CA LEU A 48 7.02 14.99 -13.30
C LEU A 48 6.00 13.85 -13.42
N LEU A 49 5.20 13.66 -12.38
CA LEU A 49 4.12 12.69 -12.31
C LEU A 49 2.97 13.30 -11.51
N GLU A 50 1.76 13.28 -12.06
CA GLU A 50 0.56 13.67 -11.32
C GLU A 50 -0.28 12.42 -11.11
N ALA A 51 -0.09 11.76 -9.97
CA ALA A 51 -0.82 10.56 -9.62
C ALA A 51 -1.12 10.47 -8.13
N ASP A 52 -2.31 9.98 -7.78
CA ASP A 52 -2.57 9.51 -6.42
C ASP A 52 -1.90 8.16 -6.24
N VAL A 53 -1.32 7.97 -5.06
CA VAL A 53 -0.60 6.76 -4.71
C VAL A 53 -1.09 6.29 -3.36
N PHE A 54 -1.64 5.09 -3.31
CA PHE A 54 -2.15 4.49 -2.08
C PHE A 54 -2.07 2.97 -2.10
N ILE A 55 -2.15 2.39 -0.91
CA ILE A 55 -2.26 0.95 -0.71
C ILE A 55 -3.74 0.56 -0.69
N LEU A 56 -4.08 -0.51 -1.40
CA LEU A 56 -5.39 -1.16 -1.38
C LEU A 56 -5.23 -2.65 -1.08
N SER A 57 -5.67 -3.07 0.11
CA SER A 57 -5.54 -4.45 0.57
C SER A 57 -6.87 -5.02 1.09
N THR A 58 -7.08 -6.31 0.85
CA THR A 58 -8.14 -7.11 1.49
C THR A 58 -7.76 -7.50 2.92
N GLU A 59 -6.46 -7.49 3.25
CA GLU A 59 -5.96 -7.85 4.56
C GLU A 59 -6.43 -6.84 5.62
N THR A 60 -6.82 -7.36 6.78
CA THR A 60 -7.32 -6.60 7.92
C THR A 60 -6.29 -6.48 9.04
N ASN A 61 -5.24 -7.29 9.00
CA ASN A 61 -4.17 -7.30 9.99
C ASN A 61 -3.52 -5.91 10.11
N PRO A 62 -3.33 -5.38 11.33
CA PRO A 62 -2.72 -4.08 11.56
C PRO A 62 -1.34 -3.87 10.94
N VAL A 63 -0.57 -4.93 10.66
CA VAL A 63 0.77 -4.81 10.05
C VAL A 63 0.76 -4.04 8.74
N VAL A 64 -0.32 -4.13 7.96
CA VAL A 64 -0.52 -3.39 6.70
C VAL A 64 -0.47 -1.89 6.95
N ARG A 65 -1.32 -1.41 7.88
CA ARG A 65 -1.40 0.02 8.24
C ARG A 65 -0.11 0.53 8.86
N GLU A 66 0.52 -0.24 9.75
CA GLU A 66 1.79 0.15 10.39
C GLU A 66 2.89 0.36 9.34
N ARG A 67 2.95 -0.54 8.36
CA ARG A 67 3.91 -0.42 7.26
C ARG A 67 3.55 0.74 6.32
N ALA A 68 2.28 0.92 5.97
CA ALA A 68 1.83 2.05 5.15
C ALA A 68 2.19 3.41 5.78
N ALA A 69 1.96 3.55 7.09
CA ALA A 69 2.34 4.75 7.84
C ALA A 69 3.85 5.02 7.76
N LYS A 70 4.68 3.97 7.90
CA LYS A 70 6.13 4.09 7.73
C LYS A 70 6.54 4.51 6.33
N LEU A 71 5.83 4.05 5.30
CA LEU A 71 6.04 4.46 3.90
C LEU A 71 5.42 5.81 3.56
N ARG A 72 4.64 6.41 4.48
CA ARG A 72 3.87 7.65 4.26
C ARG A 72 2.91 7.52 3.07
N LEU A 73 2.18 6.41 3.02
CA LEU A 73 1.14 6.14 2.03
C LEU A 73 -0.22 6.05 2.71
N THR A 74 -1.26 6.57 2.05
CA THR A 74 -2.64 6.27 2.43
C THR A 74 -2.91 4.78 2.24
N CYS A 75 -3.69 4.18 3.14
CA CYS A 75 -3.96 2.75 3.12
C CYS A 75 -5.45 2.47 3.32
N HIS A 76 -6.04 1.82 2.32
CA HIS A 76 -7.39 1.28 2.34
C HIS A 76 -7.27 -0.23 2.58
N GLN A 77 -7.44 -0.66 3.83
CA GLN A 77 -7.31 -2.06 4.25
C GLN A 77 -8.68 -2.68 4.54
N GLY A 78 -8.79 -4.01 4.50
CA GLY A 78 -10.06 -4.71 4.69
C GLY A 78 -11.07 -4.48 3.57
N VAL A 79 -10.62 -4.06 2.38
CA VAL A 79 -11.48 -3.83 1.22
C VAL A 79 -11.67 -5.15 0.49
N LEU A 80 -12.82 -5.81 0.71
CA LEU A 80 -13.13 -7.12 0.12
C LEU A 80 -13.39 -7.05 -1.38
N ASP A 81 -14.10 -6.01 -1.84
CA ASP A 81 -14.35 -5.75 -3.26
C ASP A 81 -13.43 -4.63 -3.76
N LYS A 82 -12.24 -5.02 -4.23
CA LYS A 82 -11.28 -4.07 -4.79
C LYS A 82 -11.81 -3.41 -6.06
N LEU A 83 -12.61 -4.11 -6.87
CA LEU A 83 -13.12 -3.56 -8.13
C LEU A 83 -14.09 -2.42 -7.85
N ALA A 84 -15.10 -2.65 -7.00
CA ALA A 84 -16.05 -1.63 -6.61
C ALA A 84 -15.37 -0.40 -5.99
N PHE A 85 -14.37 -0.61 -5.13
CA PHE A 85 -13.60 0.49 -4.54
C PHE A 85 -12.85 1.31 -5.61
N VAL A 86 -12.22 0.64 -6.58
CA VAL A 86 -11.50 1.33 -7.67
C VAL A 86 -12.47 2.10 -8.55
N GLU A 87 -13.63 1.52 -8.89
CA GLU A 87 -14.67 2.22 -9.67
C GLU A 87 -15.15 3.50 -8.97
N GLU A 88 -15.43 3.43 -7.67
CA GLU A 88 -15.83 4.59 -6.86
C GLU A 88 -14.70 5.65 -6.78
N CYS A 89 -13.47 5.21 -6.55
CA CYS A 89 -12.30 6.07 -6.46
C CYS A 89 -12.00 6.81 -7.78
N LEU A 90 -12.19 6.13 -8.92
CA LEU A 90 -11.98 6.72 -10.24
C LEU A 90 -13.13 7.66 -10.65
N ALA A 91 -14.34 7.48 -10.12
CA ALA A 91 -15.48 8.34 -10.41
C ALA A 91 -15.44 9.69 -9.66
N THR A 92 -14.71 9.77 -8.55
CA THR A 92 -14.71 10.93 -7.62
C THR A 92 -13.56 11.93 -7.85
N ARG A 93 -12.77 11.74 -8.91
CA ARG A 93 -11.52 12.45 -9.11
C ARG A 93 -11.45 13.25 -10.41
#